data_AF-A0A960WIW8-F1
#
_entry.id   AF-A0A960WIW8-F1
#
_cell.length_a   1.000
_cell.length_b   1.000
_cell.length_c   1.000
_cell.angle_alpha   90.00
_cell.angle_beta   90.00
_cell.angle_gamma   90.00
#
_symmetry.space_group_name_H-M   'P 1'
#
loop_
_entity.id
_entity.type
_entity.pdbx_description
1 polymer ?
#
loop_
_entity_poly.entity_id
_entity_poly.type
_entity_poly.pdbx_seq_one_letter_code
_entity_poly.pdbx_strand_id
1 'polypeptide(L)' 'MALFKKDPLKKLRKEYDKKLAEALQFQRNGKIPQYAEKTAEAEEVLAEIKKLEETVNN' A
#
# COMPACT_ATOMS: atom_id res chain seq x y z
N MET A 1 -23.87 7.15 -17.91
CA MET A 1 -22.71 7.80 -17.25
C MET A 1 -22.33 6.97 -16.03
N ALA A 2 -21.32 6.12 -16.13
CA ALA A 2 -20.86 5.29 -15.02
C ALA A 2 -19.56 5.89 -14.44
N LEU A 3 -19.69 6.80 -13.47
CA LEU A 3 -18.58 7.53 -12.83
C LEU A 3 -18.37 7.16 -11.35
N PHE A 4 -18.78 5.95 -10.95
CA PHE A 4 -18.63 5.46 -9.57
C PHE A 4 -17.95 4.09 -9.46
N LYS A 5 -17.03 3.75 -10.36
CA LYS A 5 -15.99 2.76 -10.01
C LYS A 5 -15.00 3.44 -9.10
N LYS A 6 -15.31 3.47 -7.81
CA LYS A 6 -14.40 3.90 -6.75
C LYS A 6 -13.34 2.79 -6.68
N ASP A 7 -12.33 2.86 -7.55
CA ASP A 7 -11.36 1.80 -7.73
C ASP A 7 -10.76 1.43 -6.36
N PRO A 8 -11.08 0.24 -5.81
CA PRO A 8 -10.52 -0.19 -4.53
C PRO A 8 -8.98 -0.19 -4.60
N LEU A 9 -8.43 -0.41 -5.79
CA LEU A 9 -7.03 -0.20 -6.16
C LEU A 9 -6.48 1.19 -5.81
N LYS A 10 -7.20 2.28 -6.11
CA LYS A 10 -6.76 3.65 -5.79
C LYS A 10 -6.75 3.92 -4.29
N LYS A 11 -7.68 3.31 -3.54
CA LYS A 11 -7.67 3.38 -2.06
C LYS A 11 -6.48 2.64 -1.50
N LEU A 12 -6.29 1.39 -1.91
CA LEU A 12 -5.19 0.54 -1.45
C LEU A 12 -3.82 1.17 -1.80
N ARG A 13 -3.64 1.72 -3.01
CA ARG A 13 -2.40 2.44 -3.38
C ARG A 13 -2.12 3.63 -2.44
N LYS A 14 -3.15 4.41 -2.08
CA LYS A 14 -2.99 5.49 -1.09
C LYS A 14 -2.62 5.00 0.30
N GLU A 15 -3.15 3.84 0.72
CA GLU A 15 -2.78 3.22 1.99
C GLU A 15 -1.34 2.69 1.97
N TYR A 16 -0.92 2.08 0.86
CA TYR A 16 0.46 1.68 0.62
C TYR A 16 1.42 2.87 0.74
N ASP A 17 1.16 3.97 0.03
CA ASP A 17 1.96 5.19 0.10
C ASP A 17 2.07 5.76 1.52
N LYS A 18 0.96 5.73 2.28
CA LYS A 18 0.98 6.14 3.69
C LYS A 18 1.87 5.24 4.54
N LYS A 19 1.72 3.93 4.44
CA LYS A 19 2.55 2.96 5.18
C LYS A 19 4.02 3.11 4.83
N LEU A 20 4.35 3.34 3.56
CA LEU A 20 5.71 3.59 3.11
C LEU A 20 6.27 4.89 3.69
N ALA A 21 5.49 5.97 3.69
CA ALA A 21 5.89 7.25 4.28
C ALA A 21 6.13 7.13 5.79
N GLU A 22 5.30 6.35 6.50
CA GLU A 22 5.49 6.02 7.91
C GLU A 22 6.76 5.18 8.12
N ALA A 23 7.00 4.16 7.28
CA ALA A 23 8.23 3.36 7.32
C ALA A 23 9.47 4.27 7.19
N LEU A 24 9.49 5.19 6.22
CA LEU A 24 10.60 6.13 6.03
C LEU A 24 10.80 7.07 7.23
N GLN A 25 9.71 7.50 7.89
CA GLN A 25 9.79 8.23 9.15
C GLN A 25 10.45 7.39 10.27
N PHE A 26 10.11 6.10 10.35
CA PHE A 26 10.74 5.18 11.32
C PHE A 26 12.22 4.97 11.03
N GLN A 27 12.61 4.82 9.76
CA GLN A 27 14.02 4.74 9.35
C GLN A 27 14.78 6.00 9.77
N ARG A 28 14.20 7.19 9.55
CA ARG A 28 14.81 8.48 9.91
C ARG A 28 14.93 8.69 11.41
N ASN A 29 14.02 8.11 12.19
CA ASN A 29 14.05 8.10 13.65
C ASN A 29 14.90 6.95 14.23
N GLY A 30 15.60 6.17 13.39
CA GLY A 30 16.46 5.07 13.83
C GLY A 30 15.72 3.81 14.28
N LYS A 31 14.42 3.69 13.98
CA LYS A 31 13.58 2.57 14.40
C LYS A 31 13.55 1.47 13.33
N ILE A 32 14.71 0.84 13.13
CA ILE A 32 14.91 -0.23 12.14
C ILE A 32 13.93 -1.42 12.26
N PRO A 33 13.63 -1.98 13.46
CA PRO A 33 12.66 -3.08 13.56
C PRO A 33 11.27 -2.66 13.08
N GLN A 34 10.84 -1.45 13.44
CA GLN A 34 9.54 -0.90 13.04
C GLN A 34 9.48 -0.53 11.57
N TYR A 35 10.60 -0.11 10.97
CA TYR A 35 10.72 0.05 9.53
C TYR A 35 10.50 -1.29 8.81
N ALA A 36 11.12 -2.37 9.28
CA ALA A 36 10.95 -3.70 8.68
C ALA A 36 9.49 -4.18 8.77
N GLU A 37 8.86 -4.04 9.94
CA GLU A 37 7.44 -4.36 10.13
C GLU A 37 6.53 -3.52 9.21
N LYS A 38 6.72 -2.20 9.17
CA LYS A 38 5.89 -1.30 8.35
C LYS A 38 6.09 -1.49 6.86
N THR A 39 7.31 -1.84 6.45
CA THR A 39 7.62 -2.15 5.04
C THR A 39 6.98 -3.46 4.64
N ALA A 40 7.01 -4.48 5.49
CA ALA A 40 6.30 -5.74 5.26
C ALA A 40 4.78 -5.54 5.16
N GLU A 41 4.19 -4.76 6.07
CA GLU A 41 2.78 -4.39 6.01
C GLU A 41 2.41 -3.60 4.74
N ALA A 42 3.35 -2.87 4.15
CA ALA A 42 3.16 -2.17 2.89
C ALA A 42 3.23 -3.16 1.72
N GLU A 43 4.21 -4.07 1.71
CA GLU A 43 4.31 -5.11 0.67
C GLU A 43 3.07 -6.01 0.61
N GLU A 44 2.47 -6.35 1.75
CA GLU A 44 1.20 -7.10 1.78
C GLU A 44 0.07 -6.35 1.07
N VAL A 45 -0.08 -5.05 1.34
CA VAL A 45 -1.06 -4.19 0.65
C VAL A 45 -0.77 -4.13 -0.85
N LEU A 46 0.51 -4.08 -1.24
CA LEU A 46 0.91 -4.05 -2.65
C LEU A 46 0.64 -5.39 -3.36
N ALA A 47 0.76 -6.51 -2.65
CA ALA A 47 0.37 -7.82 -3.15
C ALA A 47 -1.16 -7.91 -3.37
N GLU A 48 -1.97 -7.37 -2.45
CA GLU A 48 -3.42 -7.26 -2.63
C GLU A 48 -3.78 -6.36 -3.82
N ILE A 49 -3.10 -5.22 -3.97
CA ILE A 49 -3.24 -4.33 -5.14
C ILE A 49 -2.96 -5.11 -6.41
N LYS A 50 -1.83 -5.82 -6.51
CA LYS A 50 -1.51 -6.62 -7.70
C LYS A 50 -2.58 -7.66 -8.01
N LYS A 51 -3.06 -8.40 -7.01
CA LYS A 51 -4.12 -9.40 -7.19
C LYS A 51 -5.42 -8.77 -7.67
N LEU A 52 -5.82 -7.62 -7.10
CA LEU A 52 -7.00 -6.88 -7.54
C LEU A 52 -6.83 -6.29 -8.94
N GLU A 53 -5.64 -5.79 -9.28
CA GLU A 53 -5.32 -5.26 -10.61
C GLU A 53 -5.41 -6.36 -11.68
N GLU A 54 -4.88 -7.54 -11.38
CA GLU A 54 -4.96 -8.72 -12.25
C GLU A 54 -6.41 -9.22 -12.40
N THR A 55 -7.18 -9.24 -11.30
CA THR A 55 -8.60 -9.64 -11.33
C THR A 55 -9.48 -8.65 -12.09
N VAL A 56 -9.16 -7.36 -12.07
CA VAL A 56 -9.94 -6.31 -12.78
C VAL A 56 -9.61 -6.27 -14.27
N ASN A 57 -8.41 -6.68 -14.67
CA ASN A 57 -7.93 -6.64 -16.05
C ASN A 57 -8.20 -7.94 -16.86
N ASN A 58 -8.81 -8.96 -16.27
CA ASN A 58 -9.14 -10.25 -16.89
C ASN A 58 -10.65 -10.49 -16.90
#